data_AF-A0A5C1IT54-F1
#
_entry.id   AF-A0A5C1IT54-F1
#
_cell.length_a   1.000
_cell.length_b   1.000
_cell.length_c   1.000
_cell.angle_alpha   90.00
_cell.angle_beta   90.00
_cell.angle_gamma   90.00
#
_symmetry.space_group_name_H-M   'P 1'
#
loop_
_entity.id
_entity.type
_entity.pdbx_description
1 polymer ?
#
loop_
_entity_poly.entity_id
_entity_poly.type
_entity_poly.pdbx_seq_one_letter_code
_entity_poly.pdbx_strand_id
1 'polypeptide(L)'
;ADSITWNPHKLLAAPQQCSTFLTRHKRVLEEGHSANAKYLFQKDKFYDTSYDTGDKHIQCGRRADVLKFWFMWKAKGTEGFEQHVDKVFDNAHFFLEHIRQREGFRLVLQKPECTNIMFWYIPKCLRGCENDPTYNERLHKVAPK
;
A
#
# COMPACT_ATOMS: atom_id res chain seq x y z
N ALA A 1 0.20 13.66 12.34
CA ALA A 1 0.09 12.26 12.77
C ALA A 1 1.20 11.94 13.76
N ASP A 2 0.93 11.08 14.75
CA ASP A 2 1.95 10.57 15.69
C ASP A 2 2.79 9.44 15.09
N SER A 3 2.16 8.63 14.24
CA SER A 3 2.82 7.59 13.46
C SER A 3 2.23 7.49 12.05
N ILE A 4 3.00 6.88 11.15
CA ILE A 4 2.64 6.65 9.75
C ILE A 4 3.09 5.24 9.39
N THR A 5 2.20 4.47 8.77
CA THR A 5 2.56 3.22 8.10
C THR A 5 2.66 3.48 6.60
N TRP A 6 3.76 3.05 6.00
CA TRP A 6 3.97 3.20 4.56
C TRP A 6 4.57 1.93 3.98
N ASN A 7 3.95 1.45 2.90
CA ASN A 7 4.31 0.19 2.23
C ASN A 7 4.91 0.47 0.85
N PRO A 8 6.23 0.62 0.74
CA PRO A 8 6.92 0.67 -0.56
C PRO A 8 6.60 -0.50 -1.49
N HIS A 9 6.24 -1.68 -0.95
CA HIS A 9 5.86 -2.83 -1.78
C HIS A 9 4.49 -2.70 -2.48
N LYS A 10 3.74 -1.62 -2.22
CA LYS A 10 2.50 -1.32 -2.94
C LYS A 10 2.82 -0.43 -4.14
N LEU A 11 2.53 0.86 -4.05
CA LEU A 11 2.59 1.80 -5.16
C LEU A 11 4.01 1.98 -5.74
N LEU A 12 5.07 1.77 -4.95
CA LEU A 12 6.45 1.89 -5.45
C LEU A 12 7.04 0.57 -5.99
N ALA A 13 6.23 -0.49 -6.05
CA ALA A 13 6.59 -1.78 -6.62
C ALA A 13 7.82 -2.47 -6.01
N ALA A 14 8.19 -2.15 -4.75
CA ALA A 14 9.24 -2.91 -4.07
C ALA A 14 8.81 -4.39 -3.88
N PRO A 15 9.71 -5.39 -4.04
CA PRO A 15 9.30 -6.78 -3.85
C PRO A 15 8.78 -7.07 -2.45
N GLN A 16 7.69 -7.85 -2.34
CA GLN A 16 7.05 -8.16 -1.06
C GLN A 16 7.99 -8.99 -0.15
N GLN A 17 8.06 -8.73 1.16
CA GLN A 17 7.45 -7.63 1.92
C GLN A 17 8.37 -6.40 2.00
N CYS A 18 7.82 -5.19 1.98
CA CYS A 18 8.61 -3.98 2.28
C CYS A 18 7.69 -2.93 2.92
N SER A 19 7.63 -2.92 4.24
CA SER A 19 6.71 -2.09 5.03
C SER A 19 7.50 -1.29 6.06
N THR A 20 7.04 -0.08 6.34
CA THR A 20 7.68 0.83 7.28
C THR A 20 6.64 1.35 8.26
N PHE A 21 7.03 1.43 9.53
CA PHE A 21 6.31 2.13 10.57
C PHE A 21 7.20 3.28 11.03
N LEU A 22 6.72 4.50 10.86
CA LEU A 22 7.41 5.74 11.19
C LEU A 22 6.68 6.38 12.37
N THR A 23 7.42 6.89 13.34
CA THR A 23 6.86 7.59 14.50
C THR A 23 7.71 8.79 14.86
N ARG A 24 7.06 9.89 15.29
CA ARG A 24 7.77 11.07 15.81
C ARG A 24 8.34 10.84 17.21
N HIS A 25 7.87 9.81 17.92
CA HIS A 25 8.20 9.52 19.31
C HIS A 25 9.43 8.62 19.38
N LYS A 26 10.62 9.21 19.55
CA LYS A 26 11.91 8.52 19.40
C LYS A 26 12.09 7.25 20.25
N ARG A 27 11.49 7.21 21.45
CA ARG A 27 11.69 6.15 22.44
C ARG A 27 10.54 5.16 22.56
N VAL A 28 9.38 5.45 21.96
CA VAL A 28 8.15 4.69 22.20
C VAL A 28 8.27 3.21 21.82
N LEU A 29 9.03 2.91 20.76
CA LEU A 29 9.22 1.54 20.29
C LEU A 29 10.15 0.73 21.20
N GLU A 30 11.16 1.39 21.76
CA GLU A 30 12.08 0.76 22.71
C GLU A 30 11.40 0.54 24.05
N GLU A 31 10.72 1.57 24.57
CA GLU A 31 9.99 1.50 25.84
C GLU A 31 8.82 0.51 25.79
N GLY A 32 8.19 0.35 24.63
CA GLY A 32 7.05 -0.56 24.46
C GLY A 32 7.44 -2.01 24.16
N HIS A 33 8.60 -2.28 23.54
CA HIS A 33 8.95 -3.63 23.07
C HIS A 33 10.19 -4.23 23.73
N SER A 34 11.05 -3.44 24.38
CA SER A 34 12.32 -3.94 24.91
C SER A 34 12.12 -5.01 25.99
N ALA A 35 12.78 -6.14 25.79
CA ALA A 35 12.87 -7.22 26.77
C ALA A 35 14.22 -7.24 27.51
N ASN A 36 15.17 -6.39 27.10
CA ASN A 36 16.54 -6.32 27.65
C ASN A 36 17.22 -7.71 27.72
N ALA A 37 17.08 -8.50 26.65
CA ALA A 37 17.62 -9.85 26.58
C ALA A 37 19.16 -9.83 26.59
N LYS A 38 19.75 -10.21 27.74
CA LYS A 38 21.22 -10.15 27.97
C LYS A 38 22.07 -10.93 26.97
N TYR A 39 21.50 -11.96 26.33
CA TYR A 39 22.21 -12.78 25.35
C TYR A 39 22.25 -12.16 23.94
N LEU A 40 21.43 -11.13 23.65
CA LEU A 40 21.39 -10.44 22.35
C LEU A 40 21.96 -9.01 22.45
N PHE A 41 21.57 -8.28 23.50
CA PHE A 41 21.87 -6.86 23.68
C PHE A 41 22.90 -6.64 24.80
N GLN A 42 24.12 -7.12 24.54
CA GLN A 42 25.29 -6.91 25.39
C GLN A 42 25.74 -5.45 25.30
N LYS A 43 26.05 -4.82 26.44
CA LYS A 43 26.46 -3.40 26.52
C LYS A 43 27.97 -3.19 26.37
N ASP A 44 28.73 -4.26 26.53
CA ASP A 44 30.19 -4.32 26.53
C ASP A 44 30.79 -4.71 25.16
N LYS A 45 30.02 -4.53 24.07
CA LYS A 45 30.53 -4.74 22.71
C LYS A 45 31.59 -3.69 22.37
N PHE A 46 32.50 -4.05 21.47
CA PHE A 46 33.62 -3.19 21.02
C PHE A 46 33.19 -2.06 20.06
N TYR A 47 31.89 -1.85 19.86
CA TYR A 47 31.30 -0.84 18.99
C TYR A 47 30.12 -0.14 19.70
N ASP A 48 29.66 0.99 19.16
CA ASP A 48 28.50 1.71 19.71
C ASP A 48 27.21 0.88 19.56
N THR A 49 26.68 0.39 20.68
CA THR A 49 25.48 -0.45 20.71
C THR A 49 24.19 0.33 20.44
N SER A 50 24.23 1.65 20.30
CA SER A 50 23.08 2.46 19.90
C SER A 50 22.54 2.10 18.49
N TYR A 51 23.37 1.45 17.66
CA TYR A 51 23.01 0.92 16.35
C TYR A 51 22.29 -0.43 16.39
N ASP A 52 22.28 -1.13 17.54
CA ASP A 52 21.55 -2.39 17.72
C ASP A 52 20.06 -2.10 17.95
N THR A 53 19.26 -2.09 16.87
CA THR A 53 17.84 -1.69 16.96
C THR A 53 16.89 -2.82 17.34
N GLY A 54 17.38 -4.01 17.68
CA GLY A 54 16.56 -5.22 17.86
C GLY A 54 15.49 -5.06 18.94
N ASP A 55 15.82 -4.45 20.08
CA ASP A 55 14.91 -4.22 21.22
C ASP A 55 13.77 -3.23 20.93
N LYS A 56 13.77 -2.57 19.75
CA LYS A 56 12.68 -1.71 19.29
C LYS A 56 11.58 -2.49 18.56
N HIS A 57 11.79 -3.77 18.31
CA HIS A 57 10.92 -4.59 17.47
C HIS A 57 10.25 -5.70 18.27
N ILE A 58 9.03 -6.07 17.85
CA ILE A 58 8.31 -7.23 18.39
C ILE A 58 8.97 -8.55 17.94
N GLN A 59 9.68 -8.53 16.81
CA GLN A 59 10.38 -9.70 16.25
C GLN A 59 11.81 -9.80 16.79
N CYS A 60 12.27 -11.03 17.04
CA CYS A 60 13.69 -11.30 17.31
C CYS A 60 14.51 -11.32 16.00
N GLY A 61 14.36 -12.37 15.20
CA GLY A 61 14.95 -12.44 13.85
C GLY A 61 14.16 -11.61 12.84
N ARG A 62 14.85 -10.83 12.00
CA ARG A 62 14.20 -9.95 11.01
C ARG A 62 14.92 -9.97 9.66
N ARG A 63 14.14 -10.01 8.57
CA ARG A 63 14.65 -9.97 7.20
C ARG A 63 15.17 -8.57 6.83
N ALA A 64 16.24 -8.51 6.04
CA ALA A 64 16.84 -7.28 5.54
C ALA A 64 16.06 -6.66 4.35
N ASP A 65 14.77 -6.35 4.54
CA ASP A 65 13.92 -5.78 3.46
C ASP A 65 14.33 -4.36 3.03
N VAL A 66 15.18 -3.69 3.81
CA VAL A 66 15.71 -2.36 3.48
C VAL A 66 16.62 -2.38 2.25
N LEU A 67 17.36 -3.46 2.00
CA LEU A 67 18.39 -3.48 0.97
C LEU A 67 17.80 -3.35 -0.44
N LYS A 68 16.73 -4.09 -0.73
CA LYS A 68 16.02 -4.03 -2.02
C LYS A 68 15.44 -2.64 -2.26
N PHE A 69 14.85 -2.02 -1.23
CA PHE A 69 14.24 -0.70 -1.38
C PHE A 69 15.31 0.40 -1.54
N TRP A 70 16.38 0.33 -0.74
CA TRP A 70 17.53 1.22 -0.88
C TRP A 70 18.14 1.13 -2.28
N PHE A 71 18.35 -0.09 -2.81
CA PHE A 71 18.91 -0.27 -4.15
C PHE A 71 18.00 0.31 -5.23
N MET A 72 16.69 0.09 -5.14
CA MET A 72 15.71 0.71 -6.04
C MET A 72 15.79 2.24 -5.99
N TRP A 73 15.91 2.83 -4.80
CA TRP A 73 16.04 4.27 -4.64
C TRP A 73 17.36 4.80 -5.21
N LYS A 74 18.47 4.08 -5.02
CA LYS A 74 19.74 4.44 -5.64
C LYS A 74 19.69 4.38 -7.16
N ALA A 75 18.97 3.41 -7.72
CA ALA A 75 18.85 3.23 -9.16
C ALA A 75 17.89 4.23 -9.84
N LYS A 76 16.74 4.50 -9.21
CA LYS A 76 15.69 5.38 -9.76
C LYS A 76 15.82 6.84 -9.33
N GLY A 77 16.40 7.09 -8.17
CA GLY A 77 16.29 8.39 -7.51
C GLY A 77 14.85 8.69 -7.06
N THR A 78 14.68 9.84 -6.42
CA THR A 78 13.35 10.33 -6.02
C THR A 78 12.52 10.71 -7.25
N GLU A 79 13.11 11.39 -8.22
CA GLU A 79 12.46 11.77 -9.49
C GLU A 79 11.96 10.54 -10.27
N GLY A 80 12.72 9.44 -10.29
CA GLY A 80 12.27 8.21 -10.95
C GLY A 80 11.13 7.50 -10.23
N PHE A 81 10.95 7.71 -8.92
CA PHE A 81 9.77 7.26 -8.20
C PHE A 81 8.57 8.19 -8.41
N GLU A 82 8.78 9.50 -8.46
CA GLU A 82 7.76 10.49 -8.81
C GLU A 82 7.17 10.18 -10.20
N GLN A 83 8.01 10.10 -11.24
CA GLN A 83 7.59 9.76 -12.59
C GLN A 83 6.86 8.41 -12.66
N HIS A 84 7.28 7.43 -11.85
CA HIS A 84 6.58 6.15 -11.76
C HIS A 84 5.16 6.32 -11.20
N VAL A 85 5.02 7.05 -10.09
CA VAL A 85 3.72 7.32 -9.46
C VAL A 85 2.82 8.09 -10.42
N ASP A 86 3.31 9.18 -11.00
CA ASP A 86 2.58 10.01 -11.96
C ASP A 86 2.05 9.15 -13.11
N LYS A 87 2.90 8.28 -13.68
CA LYS A 87 2.50 7.41 -14.78
C LYS A 87 1.38 6.43 -14.37
N VAL A 88 1.40 5.92 -13.14
CA VAL A 88 0.33 5.03 -12.65
C VAL A 88 -0.99 5.82 -12.47
N PHE A 89 -0.92 7.07 -12.00
CA PHE A 89 -2.09 7.95 -11.91
C PHE A 89 -2.64 8.34 -13.28
N ASP A 90 -1.78 8.68 -14.24
CA ASP A 90 -2.17 8.96 -15.63
C ASP A 90 -2.91 7.77 -16.25
N ASN A 91 -2.38 6.56 -16.05
CA ASN A 91 -3.02 5.35 -16.55
C ASN A 91 -4.39 5.12 -15.90
N ALA A 92 -4.53 5.38 -14.60
CA ALA A 92 -5.82 5.28 -13.91
C ALA A 92 -6.82 6.33 -14.42
N HIS A 93 -6.38 7.57 -14.66
CA HIS A 93 -7.21 8.62 -15.24
C HIS A 93 -7.64 8.29 -16.67
N PHE A 94 -6.70 7.81 -17.50
CA PHE A 94 -7.00 7.32 -18.84
C PHE A 94 -8.07 6.21 -18.81
N PHE A 95 -7.93 5.22 -17.94
CA PHE A 95 -8.91 4.15 -17.79
C PHE A 95 -10.27 4.68 -17.30
N LEU A 96 -10.28 5.62 -16.36
CA LEU A 96 -11.51 6.27 -15.87
C LEU A 96 -12.29 6.93 -17.00
N GLU A 97 -11.63 7.69 -17.88
CA GLU A 97 -12.30 8.34 -19.02
C GLU A 97 -12.90 7.31 -19.99
N HIS A 98 -12.20 6.19 -20.22
CA HIS A 98 -12.73 5.11 -21.05
C HIS A 98 -13.98 4.48 -20.43
N ILE A 99 -14.01 4.31 -19.11
CA ILE A 99 -15.19 3.78 -18.41
C ILE A 99 -16.36 4.75 -18.49
N ARG A 100 -16.13 6.07 -18.35
CA ARG A 100 -17.18 7.10 -18.43
C ARG A 100 -17.89 7.14 -19.78
N GLN A 101 -17.15 6.93 -20.86
CA GLN A 101 -17.66 7.05 -22.23
C GLN A 101 -18.27 5.76 -22.76
N ARG A 102 -18.25 4.66 -21.99
CA ARG A 102 -18.73 3.35 -22.42
C ARG A 102 -20.08 3.01 -21.80
N GLU A 103 -21.04 2.72 -22.67
CA GLU A 103 -22.37 2.26 -22.26
C GLU A 103 -22.28 0.94 -21.49
N GLY A 104 -23.10 0.80 -20.45
CA GLY A 104 -23.12 -0.37 -19.59
C GLY A 104 -22.00 -0.39 -18.56
N PHE A 105 -21.26 0.69 -18.36
CA PHE A 105 -20.42 0.86 -17.18
C PHE A 105 -20.97 1.99 -16.31
N ARG A 106 -21.05 1.74 -15.00
CA ARG A 106 -21.54 2.72 -14.02
C ARG A 106 -20.52 2.89 -12.91
N LEU A 107 -19.90 4.06 -12.83
CA LEU A 107 -18.97 4.40 -11.76
C LEU A 107 -19.63 4.35 -10.39
N VAL A 108 -18.94 3.76 -9.42
CA VAL A 108 -19.33 3.82 -7.99
C VAL A 108 -19.01 5.20 -7.43
N LEU A 109 -17.83 5.72 -7.76
CA LEU A 109 -17.39 7.06 -7.39
C LEU A 109 -17.04 7.85 -8.65
N GLN A 110 -17.64 9.04 -8.79
CA GLN A 110 -17.44 9.86 -9.98
C GLN A 110 -16.02 10.41 -10.09
N LYS A 111 -15.39 10.79 -8.97
CA LYS A 111 -14.03 11.36 -8.93
C LYS A 111 -13.15 10.57 -7.95
N PRO A 112 -12.49 9.50 -8.41
CA PRO A 112 -11.51 8.77 -7.60
C PRO A 112 -10.31 9.66 -7.26
N GLU A 113 -9.83 9.58 -6.03
CA GLU A 113 -8.68 10.35 -5.54
C GLU A 113 -7.34 9.62 -5.72
N CYS A 114 -7.39 8.33 -6.10
CA CYS A 114 -6.22 7.47 -6.28
C CYS A 114 -6.42 6.57 -7.50
N THR A 115 -5.54 5.58 -7.66
CA THR A 115 -5.49 4.70 -8.85
C THR A 115 -6.59 3.63 -8.86
N ASN A 116 -7.43 3.57 -7.82
CA ASN A 116 -8.53 2.62 -7.70
C ASN A 116 -9.78 3.14 -8.42
N ILE A 117 -10.15 2.51 -9.53
CA ILE A 117 -11.36 2.85 -10.29
C ILE A 117 -12.44 1.80 -10.03
N MET A 118 -13.51 2.18 -9.34
CA MET A 118 -14.59 1.29 -8.94
C MET A 118 -15.82 1.52 -9.82
N PHE A 119 -16.32 0.47 -10.44
CA PHE A 119 -17.47 0.53 -11.35
C PHE A 119 -18.24 -0.77 -11.37
N TRP A 120 -19.51 -0.68 -11.75
CA TRP A 120 -20.34 -1.80 -12.15
C TRP A 120 -20.30 -1.98 -13.65
N TYR A 121 -20.28 -3.22 -14.11
CA TYR A 121 -20.67 -3.56 -15.47
C TYR A 121 -22.15 -3.97 -15.49
N ILE A 122 -22.96 -3.23 -16.26
CA ILE A 122 -24.39 -3.45 -16.46
C ILE A 122 -24.57 -4.22 -17.79
N PRO A 123 -24.83 -5.53 -17.74
CA PRO A 123 -25.01 -6.34 -18.94
C PRO A 123 -26.25 -5.89 -19.72
N LYS A 124 -26.27 -6.12 -21.04
CA LYS A 124 -27.35 -5.67 -21.92
C LYS A 124 -28.75 -6.04 -21.42
N CYS A 125 -28.92 -7.22 -20.83
CA CYS A 125 -30.20 -7.72 -20.30
C CYS A 125 -30.67 -7.03 -19.00
N LEU A 126 -29.87 -6.15 -18.41
CA LEU A 126 -30.19 -5.36 -17.22
C LEU A 126 -30.28 -3.85 -17.50
N ARG A 127 -29.87 -3.37 -18.67
CA ARG A 127 -29.90 -1.93 -18.99
C ARG A 127 -31.34 -1.46 -19.12
N GLY A 128 -31.73 -0.38 -18.42
CA GLY A 128 -33.12 0.10 -18.42
C GLY A 128 -34.07 -0.69 -17.52
N CYS A 129 -33.56 -1.71 -16.80
CA CYS A 129 -34.33 -2.53 -15.86
C CYS A 129 -34.14 -2.10 -14.40
N GLU A 130 -33.70 -0.87 -14.13
CA GLU A 130 -33.32 -0.41 -12.78
C GLU A 130 -34.51 -0.40 -11.79
N ASN A 131 -35.74 -0.36 -12.30
CA ASN A 131 -36.98 -0.41 -11.51
C ASN A 131 -37.44 -1.84 -11.17
N ASP A 132 -36.81 -2.87 -11.74
CA ASP A 132 -37.12 -4.27 -11.41
C ASP A 132 -36.69 -4.56 -9.95
N PRO A 133 -37.58 -5.07 -9.08
CA PRO A 133 -37.24 -5.41 -7.69
C PRO A 133 -36.05 -6.37 -7.57
N THR A 134 -35.82 -7.21 -8.59
CA THR A 134 -34.73 -8.19 -8.63
C THR A 134 -33.44 -7.64 -9.27
N TYR A 135 -33.44 -6.39 -9.74
CA TYR A 135 -32.32 -5.79 -10.47
C TYR A 135 -30.99 -5.91 -9.73
N ASN A 136 -30.93 -5.47 -8.47
CA ASN A 136 -29.70 -5.50 -7.69
C ASN A 136 -29.23 -6.94 -7.44
N GLU A 137 -30.14 -7.85 -7.12
CA GLU A 137 -29.82 -9.27 -6.90
C GLU A 137 -29.19 -9.88 -8.16
N ARG A 138 -29.76 -9.60 -9.34
CA ARG A 138 -29.23 -10.05 -10.63
C ARG A 138 -27.89 -9.40 -10.93
N LEU A 139 -27.72 -8.10 -10.67
CA LEU A 139 -26.48 -7.37 -10.90
C LEU A 139 -25.33 -7.88 -10.01
N HIS A 140 -25.60 -8.22 -8.74
CA HIS A 140 -24.59 -8.77 -7.83
C HIS A 140 -24.06 -10.15 -8.28
N LYS A 141 -24.82 -10.88 -9.10
CA LYS A 141 -24.42 -12.18 -9.66
C LYS A 141 -23.59 -12.05 -10.95
N VAL A 142 -23.36 -10.84 -11.47
CA VAL A 142 -22.63 -10.60 -12.72
C VAL A 142 -21.12 -10.79 -12.54
N ALA A 143 -20.57 -10.36 -11.39
CA ALA A 143 -19.15 -10.55 -11.11
C ALA A 143 -18.86 -12.02 -10.76
N PRO A 144 -17.70 -12.58 -11.18
CA PRO A 144 -17.25 -13.89 -10.73
C PRO A 144 -17.19 -13.97 -9.20
N LYS A 145 -17.53 -15.14 -8.64
CA LYS A 145 -17.35 -15.43 -7.21
C LYS A 145 -15.90 -15.76 -6.89
#